data_AF-G2WWK1-F1
#
_entry.id   AF-G2WWK1-F1
#
_cell.length_a   1.000
_cell.length_b   1.000
_cell.length_c   1.000
_cell.angle_alpha   90.00
_cell.angle_beta   90.00
_cell.angle_gamma   90.00
#
_symmetry.space_group_name_H-M   'P 1'
#
loop_
_entity.id
_entity.type
_entity.pdbx_description
1 polymer ?
#
loop_
_entity_poly.entity_id
_entity_poly.type
_entity_poly.pdbx_seq_one_letter_code
_entity_poly.pdbx_strand_id
1 'polypeptide(L)'
;MSIIQQHTSASLGDQWRTINIDALEEDSPYNFDTSTLHPPQPEVSEAEVRGLAGQVRQLLRGGDPEGALRGCLEFPVYNGPDAAKDAHLQTITEVLQSIKASEMTPLLKSIYGSPGGAELLDVLMKYIYKGMGAAAPPVRSAGSSAVTPQATGFSQIGGGRPGAANESVGAAMSVLLSWHEKVVDVAGLGSIGRTMTDWRRV
;
A
#
# COMPACT_ATOMS: atom_id res chain seq x y z
N MET A 1 36.44 -2.34 12.37
CA MET A 1 34.96 -2.23 12.36
C MET A 1 34.48 -2.54 13.76
N SER A 2 34.02 -1.54 14.50
CA SER A 2 33.51 -1.74 15.86
C SER A 2 32.07 -2.23 15.79
N ILE A 3 31.83 -3.49 16.13
CA ILE A 3 30.49 -4.02 16.38
C ILE A 3 29.96 -3.26 17.60
N ILE A 4 29.05 -2.32 17.39
CA ILE A 4 28.33 -1.69 18.50
C ILE A 4 27.36 -2.77 19.02
N GLN A 5 27.76 -3.49 20.07
CA GLN A 5 26.87 -4.38 20.82
C GLN A 5 25.79 -3.54 21.48
N GLN A 6 24.63 -3.41 20.84
CA GLN A 6 23.46 -2.80 21.46
C GLN A 6 22.92 -3.78 22.51
N HIS A 7 23.25 -3.52 23.77
CA HIS A 7 22.68 -4.25 24.91
C HIS A 7 21.20 -3.88 25.04
N THR A 8 20.30 -4.80 24.69
CA THR A 8 18.87 -4.69 24.99
C THR A 8 18.61 -5.19 26.42
N SER A 9 17.52 -4.76 27.07
CA SER A 9 17.13 -5.25 28.41
C SER A 9 16.94 -6.76 28.48
N ALA A 10 16.72 -7.44 27.34
CA ALA A 10 16.69 -8.90 27.25
C ALA A 10 18.09 -9.55 27.39
N SER A 11 19.17 -8.84 27.04
CA SER A 11 20.55 -9.33 27.18
C SER A 11 21.07 -9.27 28.63
N LEU A 12 20.39 -8.54 29.52
CA LEU A 12 20.78 -8.31 30.92
C LEU A 12 19.88 -9.05 31.93
N GLY A 13 18.88 -9.82 31.48
CA GLY A 13 17.99 -10.61 32.33
C GLY A 13 18.19 -12.12 32.17
N ASP A 14 17.65 -12.93 33.08
CA ASP A 14 17.71 -14.41 33.06
C ASP A 14 16.97 -15.07 31.87
N GLN A 15 16.48 -14.29 30.90
CA GLN A 15 15.78 -14.76 29.71
C GLN A 15 16.74 -15.10 28.55
N TRP A 16 17.80 -15.85 28.85
CA TRP A 16 18.80 -16.26 27.86
C TRP A 16 18.24 -17.09 26.69
N ARG A 17 17.06 -17.69 26.84
CA ARG A 17 16.37 -18.49 25.82
C ARG A 17 15.62 -17.68 24.76
N THR A 18 15.38 -16.39 24.99
CA THR A 18 14.64 -15.52 24.05
C THR A 18 15.56 -14.65 23.20
N ILE A 19 16.87 -14.75 23.42
CA ILE A 19 17.88 -14.05 22.64
C ILE A 19 17.87 -14.61 21.22
N ASN A 20 17.64 -13.74 20.23
CA ASN A 20 17.76 -14.09 18.81
C ASN A 20 19.24 -14.16 18.41
N ILE A 21 19.85 -15.33 18.60
CA ILE A 21 21.26 -15.57 18.24
C ILE A 21 21.49 -15.55 16.73
N ASP A 22 20.47 -15.87 15.93
CA ASP A 22 20.53 -15.89 14.46
C ASP A 22 20.76 -14.47 13.88
N ALA A 23 20.44 -13.42 14.64
CA ALA A 23 20.76 -12.04 14.25
C ALA A 23 22.26 -11.73 14.28
N LEU A 24 23.06 -12.53 14.99
CA LEU A 24 24.50 -12.32 15.17
C LEU A 24 25.36 -13.08 14.16
N GLU A 25 24.77 -13.95 13.34
CA GLU A 25 25.49 -14.65 12.27
C GLU A 25 25.84 -13.69 11.12
N GLU A 26 27.01 -13.88 10.50
CA GLU A 26 27.49 -12.98 9.43
C GLU A 26 26.58 -13.01 8.20
N ASP A 27 26.01 -14.17 7.89
CA ASP A 27 25.05 -14.42 6.81
C ASP A 27 23.59 -14.15 7.21
N SER A 28 23.38 -13.60 8.40
CA SER A 28 22.04 -13.27 8.88
C SER A 28 21.33 -12.28 7.95
N PRO A 29 20.08 -12.54 7.54
CA PRO A 29 19.32 -11.60 6.72
C PRO A 29 19.04 -10.26 7.44
N TYR A 30 19.15 -10.23 8.77
CA TYR A 30 19.04 -9.00 9.57
C TYR A 30 20.23 -8.05 9.36
N ASN A 31 21.39 -8.56 8.94
CA ASN A 31 22.59 -7.78 8.69
C ASN A 31 22.66 -7.22 7.26
N PHE A 32 21.70 -7.57 6.41
CA PHE A 32 21.61 -7.07 5.05
C PHE A 32 20.98 -5.68 5.03
N ASP A 33 21.74 -4.67 4.57
CA ASP A 33 21.23 -3.32 4.39
C ASP A 33 20.26 -3.26 3.20
N THR A 34 18.96 -3.37 3.52
CA THR A 34 17.89 -3.29 2.52
C THR A 34 17.88 -1.97 1.75
N SER A 35 18.46 -0.88 2.25
CA SER A 35 18.53 0.40 1.53
C SER A 35 19.29 0.27 0.20
N THR A 36 20.22 -0.68 0.10
CA THR A 36 20.98 -0.98 -1.12
C THR A 36 20.12 -1.54 -2.26
N LEU A 37 18.93 -2.06 -1.96
CA LEU A 37 17.98 -2.58 -2.94
C LEU A 37 17.04 -1.51 -3.50
N HIS A 38 17.05 -0.30 -2.95
CA HIS A 38 16.21 0.79 -3.41
C HIS A 38 16.96 1.60 -4.48
N PRO A 39 16.52 1.58 -5.76
CA PRO A 39 17.07 2.50 -6.75
C PRO A 39 16.79 3.96 -6.33
N PRO A 40 17.69 4.92 -6.58
CA PRO A 40 17.46 6.32 -6.22
C PRO A 40 16.17 6.83 -6.86
N GLN A 41 15.25 7.34 -6.04
CA GLN A 41 13.96 7.88 -6.47
C GLN A 41 13.89 9.38 -6.16
N PRO A 42 13.27 10.19 -7.05
CA PRO A 42 13.02 11.59 -6.75
C PRO A 42 12.11 11.72 -5.52
N GLU A 43 12.40 12.69 -4.66
CA GLU A 43 11.50 13.06 -3.58
C GLU A 43 10.27 13.76 -4.16
N VAL A 44 9.09 13.26 -3.80
CA VAL A 44 7.81 13.83 -4.21
C VAL A 44 7.15 14.46 -2.99
N SER A 45 6.88 15.76 -3.11
CA SER A 45 6.22 16.54 -2.06
C SER A 45 4.70 16.37 -2.09
N GLU A 46 4.05 16.61 -0.95
CA GLU A 46 2.59 16.58 -0.88
C GLU A 46 1.95 17.65 -1.80
N ALA A 47 2.62 18.78 -2.02
CA ALA A 47 2.14 19.84 -2.89
C ALA A 47 2.06 19.39 -4.36
N GLU A 48 3.06 18.65 -4.83
CA GLU A 48 3.08 18.08 -6.19
C GLU A 48 1.95 17.06 -6.39
N VAL A 49 1.76 16.17 -5.40
CA VAL A 49 0.65 15.19 -5.44
C VAL A 49 -0.70 15.89 -5.50
N ARG A 50 -0.91 16.93 -4.69
CA ARG A 50 -2.17 17.72 -4.72
C ARG A 50 -2.35 18.44 -6.07
N GLY A 51 -1.28 18.93 -6.68
CA GLY A 51 -1.30 19.50 -8.03
C GLY A 51 -1.73 18.49 -9.08
N LEU A 52 -1.14 17.30 -9.06
CA LEU A 52 -1.50 16.18 -9.94
C LEU A 52 -2.96 15.75 -9.73
N ALA A 53 -3.42 15.62 -8.48
CA ALA A 53 -4.80 15.30 -8.18
C ALA A 53 -5.80 16.31 -8.77
N GLY A 54 -5.44 17.60 -8.79
CA GLY A 54 -6.22 18.64 -9.47
C GLY A 54 -6.35 18.40 -10.97
N GLN A 55 -5.24 18.07 -11.64
CA GLN A 55 -5.20 17.77 -13.09
C GLN A 55 -6.01 16.52 -13.42
N VAL A 56 -5.87 15.45 -12.63
CA VAL A 56 -6.60 14.18 -12.79
C VAL A 56 -8.11 14.42 -12.68
N ARG A 57 -8.56 15.18 -11.67
CA ARG A 57 -9.98 15.52 -11.53
C ARG A 57 -10.51 16.37 -12.68
N GLN A 58 -9.66 17.20 -13.29
CA GLN A 58 -10.02 17.95 -14.50
C GLN A 58 -10.22 17.02 -15.70
N LEU A 59 -9.33 16.03 -15.91
CA LEU A 59 -9.46 15.03 -16.96
C LEU A 59 -10.73 14.17 -16.80
N LEU A 60 -11.04 13.76 -15.56
CA LEU A 60 -12.29 13.04 -15.27
C LEU A 60 -13.53 13.86 -15.62
N ARG A 61 -13.55 15.17 -15.32
CA ARG A 61 -14.65 16.07 -15.73
C ARG A 61 -14.71 16.29 -17.23
N GLY A 62 -13.56 16.19 -17.91
CA GLY A 62 -13.45 16.24 -19.37
C GLY A 62 -13.90 14.96 -20.08
N GLY A 63 -14.21 13.90 -19.33
CA GLY A 63 -14.63 12.62 -19.90
C GLY A 63 -13.47 11.75 -20.41
N ASP A 64 -12.24 12.03 -19.98
CA ASP A 64 -11.04 11.25 -20.31
C ASP A 64 -10.52 10.46 -19.09
N PRO A 65 -11.15 9.32 -18.75
CA PRO A 65 -10.71 8.48 -17.64
C PRO A 65 -9.41 7.73 -17.93
N GLU A 66 -9.09 7.46 -19.20
CA GLU A 66 -7.86 6.76 -19.60
C GLU A 66 -6.64 7.66 -19.37
N GLY A 67 -6.70 8.90 -19.84
CA GLY A 67 -5.66 9.90 -19.57
C GLY A 67 -5.51 10.20 -18.07
N ALA A 68 -6.63 10.26 -17.33
CA ALA A 68 -6.62 10.43 -15.89
C ALA A 68 -5.88 9.29 -15.16
N LEU A 69 -6.21 8.03 -15.48
CA LEU A 69 -5.56 6.87 -14.86
C LEU A 69 -4.08 6.81 -15.25
N ARG A 70 -3.77 6.99 -16.53
CA ARG A 70 -2.39 6.98 -17.03
C ARG A 70 -1.53 8.05 -16.34
N GLY A 71 -2.03 9.27 -16.21
CA GLY A 71 -1.34 10.36 -15.52
C GLY A 71 -1.04 10.04 -14.05
N CYS A 72 -1.93 9.34 -13.34
CA CYS A 72 -1.64 8.87 -11.99
C CYS A 72 -0.53 7.81 -11.93
N LEU A 73 -0.50 6.91 -12.92
CA LEU A 73 0.38 5.74 -12.94
C LEU A 73 1.80 6.07 -13.46
N GLU A 74 1.94 7.11 -14.28
CA GLU A 74 3.24 7.60 -14.77
C GLU A 74 4.05 8.31 -13.68
N PHE A 75 3.39 8.83 -12.64
CA PHE A 75 4.02 9.56 -11.52
C PHE A 75 3.73 8.88 -10.17
N PRO A 76 4.23 7.65 -9.92
CA PRO A 76 4.05 6.96 -8.65
C PRO A 76 4.87 7.61 -7.53
N VAL A 77 4.28 7.68 -6.34
CA VAL A 77 4.92 8.26 -5.13
C VAL A 77 5.68 7.16 -4.38
N TYR A 78 6.92 6.87 -4.80
CA TYR A 78 7.78 5.91 -4.09
C TYR A 78 8.49 6.53 -2.88
N ASN A 79 9.01 7.75 -3.06
CA ASN A 79 9.75 8.48 -2.05
C ASN A 79 9.00 9.79 -1.71
N GLY A 80 8.39 9.82 -0.54
CA GLY A 80 7.57 10.93 -0.07
C GLY A 80 6.92 10.58 1.27
N PRO A 81 6.37 11.58 1.99
CA PRO A 81 5.71 11.35 3.27
C PRO A 81 4.47 10.47 3.11
N ASP A 82 4.11 9.71 4.15
CA ASP A 82 2.94 8.81 4.11
C ASP A 82 1.65 9.54 3.69
N ALA A 83 1.48 10.79 4.14
CA ALA A 83 0.36 11.64 3.73
C ALA A 83 0.29 11.89 2.21
N ALA A 84 1.44 12.08 1.54
CA ALA A 84 1.49 12.24 0.08
C ALA A 84 1.14 10.93 -0.63
N LYS A 85 1.64 9.81 -0.11
CA LYS A 85 1.35 8.48 -0.65
C LYS A 85 -0.13 8.11 -0.50
N ASP A 86 -0.77 8.52 0.59
CA ASP A 86 -2.19 8.28 0.86
C ASP A 86 -3.08 9.21 0.04
N ALA A 87 -2.69 10.48 -0.14
CA ALA A 87 -3.38 11.41 -1.03
C ALA A 87 -3.36 10.92 -2.50
N HIS A 88 -2.25 10.34 -2.95
CA HIS A 88 -2.16 9.77 -4.29
C HIS A 88 -3.00 8.50 -4.44
N LEU A 89 -2.98 7.62 -3.43
CA LEU A 89 -3.85 6.44 -3.39
C LEU A 89 -5.34 6.81 -3.45
N GLN A 90 -5.74 7.84 -2.72
CA GLN A 90 -7.12 8.35 -2.74
C GLN A 90 -7.50 8.83 -4.14
N THR A 91 -6.60 9.56 -4.81
CA THR A 91 -6.81 10.04 -6.18
C THR A 91 -6.96 8.90 -7.17
N ILE A 92 -6.11 7.87 -7.09
CA ILE A 92 -6.23 6.66 -7.93
C ILE A 92 -7.54 5.95 -7.66
N THR A 93 -7.94 5.80 -6.39
CA THR A 93 -9.20 5.14 -6.01
C THR A 93 -10.41 5.88 -6.56
N GLU A 94 -10.42 7.22 -6.54
CA GLU A 94 -11.45 8.06 -7.18
C GLU A 94 -11.56 7.78 -8.69
N VAL A 95 -10.42 7.69 -9.39
CA VAL A 95 -10.39 7.35 -10.83
C VAL A 95 -10.96 5.95 -11.07
N LEU A 96 -10.51 4.94 -10.31
CA LEU A 96 -10.96 3.56 -10.45
C LEU A 96 -12.47 3.39 -10.19
N GLN A 97 -13.04 4.17 -9.27
CA GLN A 97 -14.48 4.18 -8.98
C GLN A 97 -15.30 4.91 -10.05
N SER A 98 -14.70 5.86 -10.78
CA SER A 98 -15.39 6.63 -11.82
C SER A 98 -15.61 5.85 -13.13
N ILE A 99 -14.80 4.82 -13.36
CA ILE A 99 -14.82 4.01 -14.59
C ILE A 99 -15.88 2.91 -14.47
N LYS A 100 -16.66 2.71 -15.54
CA LYS A 100 -17.70 1.68 -15.58
C LYS A 100 -17.09 0.29 -15.78
N ALA A 101 -17.75 -0.73 -15.23
CA ALA A 101 -17.30 -2.12 -15.36
C ALA A 101 -17.09 -2.58 -16.82
N SER A 102 -17.92 -2.10 -17.75
CA SER A 102 -17.81 -2.40 -19.19
C SER A 102 -16.54 -1.83 -19.85
N GLU A 103 -15.95 -0.78 -19.28
CA GLU A 103 -14.82 -0.03 -19.85
C GLU A 103 -13.47 -0.48 -19.26
N MET A 104 -13.47 -1.21 -18.13
CA MET A 104 -12.26 -1.64 -17.44
C MET A 104 -11.31 -2.44 -18.35
N THR A 105 -11.83 -3.52 -18.98
CA THR A 105 -10.98 -4.42 -19.79
C THR A 105 -10.45 -3.75 -21.06
N PRO A 106 -11.26 -3.04 -21.87
CA PRO A 106 -10.76 -2.27 -23.02
C PRO A 106 -9.69 -1.24 -22.63
N LEU A 107 -9.91 -0.49 -21.55
CA LEU A 107 -8.99 0.54 -21.07
C LEU A 107 -7.65 -0.07 -20.64
N LEU A 108 -7.67 -1.15 -19.86
CA LEU A 108 -6.44 -1.85 -19.45
C LEU A 108 -5.67 -2.42 -20.64
N LYS A 109 -6.35 -2.95 -21.66
CA LYS A 109 -5.70 -3.41 -22.90
C LYS A 109 -5.07 -2.27 -23.68
N SER A 110 -5.72 -1.11 -23.74
CA SER A 110 -5.17 0.10 -24.36
C SER A 110 -3.89 0.55 -23.64
N ILE A 111 -3.94 0.66 -22.32
CA ILE A 111 -2.77 1.04 -21.49
C ILE A 111 -1.65 0.01 -21.67
N TYR A 112 -1.95 -1.29 -21.59
CA TYR A 112 -0.96 -2.35 -21.71
C TYR A 112 -0.28 -2.38 -23.09
N GLY A 113 -1.04 -2.12 -24.16
CA GLY A 113 -0.51 -2.04 -25.53
C GLY A 113 0.33 -0.79 -25.80
N SER A 114 0.29 0.20 -24.91
CA SER A 114 1.09 1.42 -25.05
C SER A 114 2.55 1.23 -24.60
N PRO A 115 3.49 2.08 -25.05
CA PRO A 115 4.87 2.01 -24.60
C PRO A 115 4.97 2.16 -23.07
N GLY A 116 5.62 1.21 -22.40
CA GLY A 116 5.70 1.17 -20.93
C GLY A 116 4.44 0.69 -20.22
N GLY A 117 3.43 0.22 -20.96
CA GLY A 117 2.13 -0.21 -20.41
C GLY A 117 2.22 -1.33 -19.37
N ALA A 118 3.15 -2.27 -19.54
CA ALA A 118 3.38 -3.34 -18.57
C ALA A 118 3.78 -2.78 -17.18
N GLU A 119 4.68 -1.81 -17.14
CA GLU A 119 5.11 -1.15 -15.90
C GLU A 119 3.95 -0.37 -15.27
N LEU A 120 3.12 0.31 -16.07
CA LEU A 120 1.95 1.02 -15.57
C LEU A 120 0.95 0.08 -14.89
N LEU A 121 0.73 -1.11 -15.45
CA LEU A 121 -0.14 -2.11 -14.82
C LEU A 121 0.49 -2.72 -13.56
N ASP A 122 1.81 -2.88 -13.50
CA ASP A 122 2.50 -3.29 -12.28
C ASP A 122 2.41 -2.21 -11.19
N VAL A 123 2.51 -0.92 -11.55
CA VAL A 123 2.27 0.21 -10.64
C VAL A 123 0.81 0.23 -10.16
N LEU A 124 -0.15 0.01 -11.06
CA LEU A 124 -1.56 -0.09 -10.69
C LEU A 124 -1.77 -1.23 -9.69
N MET A 125 -1.16 -2.40 -9.93
CA MET A 125 -1.21 -3.55 -9.04
C MET A 125 -0.65 -3.20 -7.65
N LYS A 126 0.44 -2.43 -7.55
CA LYS A 126 0.95 -1.94 -6.25
C LYS A 126 -0.09 -1.10 -5.50
N TYR A 127 -0.74 -0.16 -6.19
CA TYR A 127 -1.78 0.69 -5.57
C TYR A 127 -3.04 -0.10 -5.20
N ILE A 128 -3.39 -1.14 -5.95
CA ILE A 128 -4.48 -2.06 -5.60
C ILE A 128 -4.17 -2.79 -4.29
N TYR A 129 -2.96 -3.36 -4.16
CA TYR A 129 -2.54 -4.00 -2.90
C TYR A 129 -2.46 -3.02 -1.73
N LYS A 130 -1.94 -1.81 -1.96
CA LYS A 130 -1.92 -0.76 -0.94
C LYS A 130 -3.33 -0.37 -0.49
N GLY A 131 -4.25 -0.16 -1.43
CA GLY A 131 -5.66 0.15 -1.14
C GLY A 131 -6.34 -0.93 -0.31
N MET A 132 -6.10 -2.20 -0.66
CA MET A 132 -6.63 -3.33 0.11
C MET A 132 -6.00 -3.42 1.51
N GLY A 133 -4.72 -3.07 1.66
CA GLY A 133 -4.04 -3.00 2.96
C GLY A 133 -4.58 -1.89 3.86
N ALA A 134 -4.93 -0.73 3.29
CA ALA A 134 -5.51 0.40 4.04
C ALA A 134 -6.96 0.15 4.48
N ALA A 135 -7.70 -0.64 3.70
CA ALA A 135 -9.08 -1.02 3.99
C ALA A 135 -9.22 -2.23 4.92
N ALA A 136 -8.13 -2.99 5.14
CA ALA A 136 -8.14 -4.11 6.07
C ALA A 136 -8.32 -3.61 7.51
N PRO A 137 -9.20 -4.22 8.32
CA PRO A 137 -9.26 -3.92 9.75
C PRO A 137 -7.87 -4.18 10.36
N PRO A 138 -7.43 -3.39 11.35
CA PRO A 138 -6.14 -3.62 11.99
C PRO A 138 -6.10 -5.07 12.47
N VAL A 139 -5.20 -5.86 11.89
CA VAL A 139 -4.91 -7.21 12.36
C VAL A 139 -4.47 -7.03 13.80
N ARG A 140 -5.34 -7.43 14.73
CA ARG A 140 -4.99 -7.51 16.14
C ARG A 140 -3.88 -8.55 16.18
N SER A 141 -2.63 -8.09 16.31
CA SER A 141 -1.50 -8.99 16.45
C SER A 141 -1.81 -9.92 17.63
N ALA A 142 -2.05 -11.20 17.34
CA ALA A 142 -2.16 -12.24 18.35
C ALA A 142 -0.74 -12.49 18.87
N GLY A 143 -0.23 -11.56 19.70
CA GLY A 143 1.20 -11.49 20.00
C GLY A 143 1.55 -10.52 21.12
N SER A 144 0.87 -10.62 22.25
CA SER A 144 1.41 -10.46 23.61
C SER A 144 0.23 -10.37 24.56
N SER A 145 -0.10 -11.47 25.26
CA SER A 145 -0.96 -11.41 26.43
C SER A 145 -0.24 -10.63 27.52
N ALA A 146 -0.33 -9.29 27.47
CA ALA A 146 -0.14 -8.46 28.64
C ALA A 146 -1.33 -8.74 29.57
N VAL A 147 -1.14 -9.70 30.47
CA VAL A 147 -2.08 -9.99 31.56
C VAL A 147 -2.03 -8.79 32.51
N THR A 148 -2.92 -7.82 32.31
CA THR A 148 -3.21 -6.78 33.30
C THR A 148 -4.43 -7.20 34.12
N PRO A 149 -4.39 -7.14 35.47
CA PRO A 149 -5.53 -7.51 36.30
C PRO A 149 -6.69 -6.54 36.11
N GLN A 150 -7.87 -7.13 35.87
CA GLN A 150 -9.12 -6.48 35.54
C GLN A 150 -9.68 -5.68 36.72
N ALA A 151 -9.75 -4.35 36.59
CA ALA A 151 -10.54 -3.50 37.47
C ALA A 151 -11.95 -3.36 36.91
N THR A 152 -12.94 -3.84 37.65
CA THR A 152 -14.36 -3.74 37.34
C THR A 152 -14.83 -2.28 37.42
N GLY A 153 -15.16 -1.68 36.27
CA GLY A 153 -15.67 -0.31 36.18
C GLY A 153 -16.73 -0.16 35.09
N PHE A 154 -17.98 -0.05 35.51
CA PHE A 154 -19.17 0.21 34.71
C PHE A 154 -19.15 1.65 34.17
N SER A 155 -19.25 1.85 32.85
CA SER A 155 -19.56 3.15 32.23
C SER A 155 -20.21 3.01 30.85
N GLN A 156 -21.55 3.12 30.88
CA GLN A 156 -22.45 3.85 29.99
C GLN A 156 -22.13 3.90 28.47
N ILE A 157 -22.89 3.09 27.72
CA ILE A 157 -23.03 3.12 26.26
C ILE A 157 -23.70 4.44 25.82
N GLY A 158 -22.94 5.31 25.15
CA GLY A 158 -23.43 6.44 24.37
C GLY A 158 -23.41 6.10 22.88
N GLY A 159 -24.57 6.22 22.23
CA GLY A 159 -24.86 5.67 20.91
C GLY A 159 -24.13 6.33 19.74
N GLY A 160 -23.40 5.50 18.97
CA GLY A 160 -23.05 5.73 17.58
C GLY A 160 -23.38 4.46 16.79
N ARG A 161 -24.12 4.58 15.69
CA ARG A 161 -24.52 3.46 14.82
C ARG A 161 -23.26 2.75 14.24
N PRO A 162 -23.01 1.45 14.53
CA PRO A 162 -21.80 0.74 14.09
C PRO A 162 -21.75 0.33 12.60
N GLY A 163 -22.49 0.98 11.70
CA GLY A 163 -22.73 0.49 10.33
C GLY A 163 -22.24 1.39 9.19
N ALA A 164 -22.24 2.72 9.36
CA ALA A 164 -22.08 3.64 8.23
C ALA A 164 -20.66 3.75 7.66
N ALA A 165 -19.63 3.58 8.50
CA ALA A 165 -18.23 3.60 8.04
C ALA A 165 -17.83 2.29 7.35
N ASN A 166 -18.52 1.18 7.64
CA ASN A 166 -18.13 -0.14 7.16
C ASN A 166 -18.60 -0.42 5.72
N GLU A 167 -19.69 0.22 5.29
CA GLU A 167 -20.21 0.09 3.92
C GLU A 167 -19.29 0.75 2.89
N SER A 168 -18.69 1.91 3.19
CA SER A 168 -17.80 2.59 2.23
C SER A 168 -16.50 1.83 2.01
N VAL A 169 -15.96 1.21 3.06
CA VAL A 169 -14.76 0.36 2.98
C VAL A 169 -15.07 -0.92 2.20
N GLY A 170 -16.22 -1.56 2.45
CA GLY A 170 -16.66 -2.74 1.70
C GLY A 170 -16.86 -2.47 0.20
N ALA A 171 -17.44 -1.32 -0.15
CA ALA A 171 -17.62 -0.90 -1.54
C ALA A 171 -16.28 -0.57 -2.23
N ALA A 172 -15.33 0.05 -1.52
CA ALA A 172 -13.99 0.27 -2.06
C ALA A 172 -13.27 -1.05 -2.32
N MET A 173 -13.40 -2.03 -1.41
CA MET A 173 -12.78 -3.35 -1.56
C MET A 173 -13.33 -4.14 -2.76
N SER A 174 -14.64 -4.10 -3.01
CA SER A 174 -15.21 -4.79 -4.17
C SER A 174 -14.72 -4.21 -5.50
N VAL A 175 -14.55 -2.88 -5.57
CA VAL A 175 -13.95 -2.20 -6.72
C VAL A 175 -12.50 -2.63 -6.91
N LEU A 176 -11.68 -2.60 -5.86
CA LEU A 176 -10.26 -3.01 -5.94
C LEU A 176 -10.10 -4.47 -6.36
N LEU A 177 -10.94 -5.39 -5.86
CA LEU A 177 -10.93 -6.79 -6.27
C LEU A 177 -11.34 -6.98 -7.73
N SER A 178 -12.33 -6.21 -8.19
CA SER A 178 -12.74 -6.24 -9.61
C SER A 178 -11.60 -5.75 -10.52
N TRP A 179 -10.89 -4.69 -10.11
CA TRP A 179 -9.72 -4.19 -10.84
C TRP A 179 -8.56 -5.17 -10.80
N HIS A 180 -8.32 -5.83 -9.67
CA HIS A 180 -7.31 -6.88 -9.54
C HIS A 180 -7.52 -7.99 -10.57
N GLU A 181 -8.75 -8.53 -10.65
CA GLU A 181 -9.12 -9.55 -11.63
C GLU A 181 -8.79 -9.09 -13.05
N LYS A 182 -9.22 -7.87 -13.43
CA LYS A 182 -9.00 -7.37 -14.80
C LYS A 182 -7.55 -7.05 -15.13
N VAL A 183 -6.76 -6.60 -14.17
CA VAL A 183 -5.32 -6.41 -14.38
C VAL A 183 -4.64 -7.76 -14.59
N VAL A 184 -4.99 -8.79 -13.81
CA VAL A 184 -4.43 -10.14 -13.96
C VAL A 184 -4.85 -10.75 -15.31
N ASP A 185 -6.10 -10.56 -15.75
CA ASP A 185 -6.57 -11.02 -17.05
C ASP A 185 -5.78 -10.41 -18.22
N VAL A 186 -5.35 -9.14 -18.10
CA VAL A 186 -4.64 -8.41 -19.17
C VAL A 186 -3.12 -8.58 -19.10
N ALA A 187 -2.52 -8.40 -17.93
CA ALA A 187 -1.07 -8.42 -17.71
C ALA A 187 -0.52 -9.81 -17.34
N GLY A 188 -1.40 -10.76 -17.03
CA GLY A 188 -1.06 -12.09 -16.53
C GLY A 188 -0.60 -12.11 -15.06
N LEU A 189 -0.37 -13.32 -14.56
CA LEU A 189 0.09 -13.57 -13.18
C LEU A 189 1.46 -12.96 -12.86
N GLY A 190 2.27 -12.69 -13.89
CA GLY A 190 3.59 -12.06 -13.72
C GLY A 190 3.53 -10.67 -13.08
N SER A 191 2.41 -9.95 -13.24
CA SER A 191 2.21 -8.63 -12.61
C SER A 191 2.26 -8.72 -11.08
N ILE A 192 1.59 -9.73 -10.50
CA ILE A 192 1.62 -10.00 -9.06
C ILE A 192 3.06 -10.30 -8.61
N GLY A 193 3.75 -11.20 -9.32
CA GLY A 193 5.12 -11.58 -8.99
C GLY A 193 6.07 -10.38 -8.94
N ARG A 194 6.01 -9.53 -9.98
CA ARG A 194 6.83 -8.31 -10.05
C ARG A 194 6.50 -7.33 -8.94
N THR A 195 5.22 -7.11 -8.63
CA THR A 195 4.79 -6.27 -7.50
C THR A 195 5.31 -6.79 -6.16
N MET A 196 5.25 -8.10 -5.91
CA MET A 196 5.70 -8.69 -4.64
C MET A 196 7.21 -8.64 -4.44
N THR A 197 7.98 -8.58 -5.53
CA THR A 197 9.45 -8.50 -5.50
C THR A 197 10.00 -7.08 -5.62
N ASP A 198 9.16 -6.08 -5.89
CA ASP A 198 9.63 -4.72 -6.11
C ASP A 198 9.91 -4.00 -4.78
N TRP A 199 11.14 -3.52 -4.63
CA TRP A 199 11.59 -2.77 -3.46
C TRP A 199 11.11 -1.32 -3.45
N ARG A 200 10.62 -0.78 -4.58
CA ARG A 200 9.98 0.55 -4.66
C ARG A 200 8.55 0.46 -4.12
N ARG A 201 8.36 0.90 -2.87
CA ARG A 201 7.07 0.87 -2.15
C ARG A 201 6.30 2.18 -2.30
N VAL A 202 5.03 2.06 -2.68
CA VAL A 202 4.03 3.15 -2.73
C VAL A 202 3.25 3.27 -1.43
#